data_AF-A0A8T5BTA2-F1
#
_entry.id   AF-A0A8T5BTA2-F1
#
_cell.length_a   1.000
_cell.length_b   1.000
_cell.length_c   1.000
_cell.angle_alpha   90.00
_cell.angle_beta   90.00
_cell.angle_gamma   90.00
#
_symmetry.space_group_name_H-M   'P 1'
#
loop_
_entity.id
_entity.type
_entity.pdbx_description
1 polymer ?
#
loop_
_entity_poly.entity_id
_entity_poly.type
_entity_poly.pdbx_seq_one_letter_code
_entity_poly.pdbx_strand_id
1 'polypeptide(L)'
;MVNAYTYMALAWKNKDESYVKNLMRELLVKWRREPSVVRIEKPTRLDKARKLGYKAKQGFIIVRVKVRRGGARKPRPRSGRRQKAMGVKKYTRAKSLKKIAIERAARKFPNLIPLNAYWVWEDGQRVWFEVIMVDPHHPVIKRDEKIQIKSKKN
;
A
#
# COMPACT_ATOMS: atom_id res chain seq x y z
N MET A 1 -8.64 -30.43 0.12
CA MET A 1 -7.32 -30.20 -0.51
C MET A 1 -6.86 -28.77 -0.22
N VAL A 2 -5.60 -28.59 0.16
CA VAL A 2 -4.99 -27.28 0.40
C VAL A 2 -4.63 -26.64 -0.95
N ASN A 3 -5.06 -25.40 -1.19
CA ASN A 3 -4.87 -24.67 -2.45
C ASN A 3 -3.51 -23.93 -2.45
N ALA A 4 -2.92 -23.68 -3.62
CA ALA A 4 -1.71 -22.85 -3.76
C ALA A 4 -1.82 -21.51 -3.01
N TYR A 5 -2.98 -20.84 -3.07
CA TYR A 5 -3.20 -19.58 -2.35
C TYR A 5 -3.12 -19.73 -0.82
N THR A 6 -3.54 -20.88 -0.29
CA THR A 6 -3.45 -21.14 1.16
C THR A 6 -2.01 -21.40 1.59
N TYR A 7 -1.20 -22.09 0.77
CA TYR A 7 0.24 -22.25 1.02
C TYR A 7 0.99 -20.92 0.97
N MET A 8 0.69 -20.06 0.00
CA MET A 8 1.25 -18.70 -0.05
C MET A 8 0.90 -17.92 1.22
N ALA A 9 -0.36 -17.96 1.65
CA ALA A 9 -0.79 -17.26 2.84
C ALA A 9 -0.08 -17.77 4.11
N LEU A 10 0.17 -19.08 4.21
CA LEU A 10 0.92 -19.70 5.31
C LEU A 10 2.39 -19.26 5.30
N ALA A 11 3.06 -19.28 4.15
CA ALA A 11 4.44 -18.81 4.00
C ALA A 11 4.60 -17.33 4.44
N TRP A 12 3.62 -16.50 4.10
CA TRP A 12 3.58 -15.09 4.53
C TRP A 12 3.18 -14.88 5.99
N LYS A 13 2.57 -15.88 6.64
CA LYS A 13 2.25 -15.85 8.07
C LYS A 13 3.51 -16.18 8.89
N ASN A 14 4.22 -17.24 8.52
CA ASN A 14 5.43 -17.72 9.19
C ASN A 14 6.70 -17.25 8.45
N LYS A 15 6.87 -15.93 8.34
CA LYS A 15 7.92 -15.34 7.48
C LYS A 15 9.32 -15.74 7.92
N ASP A 16 9.57 -15.88 9.22
CA ASP A 16 10.89 -16.15 9.78
C ASP A 16 11.39 -17.58 9.50
N GLU A 17 10.48 -18.55 9.46
CA GLU A 17 10.76 -19.95 9.14
C GLU A 17 10.70 -20.23 7.63
N SER A 18 10.00 -19.39 6.88
CA SER A 18 9.80 -19.53 5.44
C SER A 18 10.92 -18.89 4.61
N TYR A 19 11.06 -19.33 3.36
CA TYR A 19 11.92 -18.71 2.35
C TYR A 19 11.61 -17.22 2.10
N VAL A 20 10.41 -16.75 2.46
CA VAL A 20 9.95 -15.38 2.26
C VAL A 20 10.91 -14.36 2.89
N LYS A 21 11.46 -14.62 4.07
CA LYS A 21 12.38 -13.66 4.72
C LYS A 21 13.65 -13.41 3.90
N ASN A 22 14.25 -14.45 3.36
CA ASN A 22 15.47 -14.32 2.55
C ASN A 22 15.17 -13.62 1.22
N LEU A 23 14.10 -14.05 0.54
CA LEU A 23 13.62 -13.40 -0.68
C LEU A 23 13.36 -11.88 -0.47
N MET A 24 12.71 -11.53 0.63
CA MET A 24 12.37 -10.14 0.92
C MET A 24 13.59 -9.30 1.29
N ARG A 25 14.62 -9.89 1.92
CA ARG A 25 15.88 -9.19 2.19
C ARG A 25 16.56 -8.76 0.88
N GLU A 26 16.62 -9.65 -0.11
CA GLU A 26 17.18 -9.35 -1.42
C GLU A 26 16.38 -8.27 -2.16
N LEU A 27 15.05 -8.41 -2.19
CA LEU A 27 14.16 -7.43 -2.82
C LEU A 27 14.24 -6.05 -2.16
N LEU A 28 14.38 -5.99 -0.83
CA LEU A 28 14.48 -4.73 -0.09
C LEU A 28 15.71 -3.91 -0.46
N VAL A 29 16.82 -4.53 -0.88
CA VAL A 29 17.99 -3.79 -1.38
C VAL A 29 17.60 -2.96 -2.60
N LYS A 30 16.84 -3.57 -3.52
CA LYS A 30 16.32 -2.91 -4.73
C LYS A 30 15.26 -1.85 -4.37
N TRP A 31 14.29 -2.19 -3.53
CA TRP A 31 13.17 -1.29 -3.17
C TRP A 31 13.59 -0.07 -2.37
N ARG A 32 14.74 -0.11 -1.68
CA ARG A 32 15.29 1.05 -0.97
C ARG A 32 15.78 2.13 -1.94
N ARG A 33 16.30 1.71 -3.12
CA ARG A 33 16.80 2.57 -4.20
C ARG A 33 15.70 3.09 -5.12
N GLU A 34 14.62 2.31 -5.29
CA GLU A 34 13.42 2.70 -6.04
C GLU A 34 12.81 4.03 -5.54
N PRO A 35 12.06 4.78 -6.37
CA PRO A 35 11.36 5.99 -5.94
C PRO A 35 10.21 5.68 -4.98
N SER A 36 9.55 6.73 -4.44
CA SER A 36 8.56 6.53 -3.38
C SER A 36 7.25 5.87 -3.82
N VAL A 37 6.93 6.00 -5.10
CA VAL A 37 5.74 5.43 -5.74
C VAL A 37 6.21 4.81 -7.05
N VAL A 38 6.03 3.50 -7.19
CA VAL A 38 6.47 2.72 -8.36
C VAL A 38 5.30 1.90 -8.86
N ARG A 39 5.06 1.91 -10.18
CA ARG A 39 4.11 0.99 -10.82
C ARG A 39 4.79 -0.37 -11.01
N ILE A 40 4.07 -1.44 -10.72
CA ILE A 40 4.53 -2.82 -10.89
C ILE A 40 3.53 -3.57 -11.76
N GLU A 41 4.04 -4.52 -12.53
CA GLU A 41 3.24 -5.35 -13.42
C GLU A 41 2.40 -6.39 -12.67
N LYS A 42 2.99 -7.08 -11.69
CA LYS A 42 2.38 -8.19 -10.95
C LYS A 42 2.42 -7.96 -9.43
N PRO A 43 1.42 -8.44 -8.68
CA PRO A 43 1.43 -8.34 -7.22
C PRO A 43 2.55 -9.19 -6.63
N THR A 44 3.24 -8.68 -5.61
CA THR A 44 4.18 -9.50 -4.83
C THR A 44 3.41 -10.57 -4.04
N ARG A 45 2.18 -10.25 -3.61
CA ARG A 45 1.29 -11.13 -2.85
C ARG A 45 -0.02 -11.38 -3.58
N LEU A 46 -0.02 -12.34 -4.49
CA LEU A 46 -1.21 -12.68 -5.28
C LEU A 46 -2.38 -13.16 -4.39
N ASP A 47 -2.09 -13.94 -3.34
CA ASP A 47 -3.06 -14.42 -2.34
C ASP A 47 -3.86 -13.27 -1.72
N LYS A 48 -3.17 -12.22 -1.26
CA LYS A 48 -3.78 -11.09 -0.60
C LYS A 48 -4.43 -10.14 -1.60
N ALA A 49 -3.81 -9.94 -2.77
CA ALA A 49 -4.35 -9.10 -3.82
C ALA A 49 -5.71 -9.62 -4.30
N ARG A 50 -5.83 -10.93 -4.58
CA ARG A 50 -7.09 -11.58 -5.01
C ARG A 50 -8.19 -11.41 -3.98
N LYS A 51 -7.89 -11.60 -2.69
CA LYS A 51 -8.85 -11.38 -1.58
C LYS A 51 -9.35 -9.93 -1.50
N LEU A 52 -8.55 -8.97 -1.95
CA LEU A 52 -8.89 -7.55 -1.95
C LEU A 52 -9.48 -7.06 -3.28
N GLY A 53 -9.80 -7.98 -4.20
CA GLY A 53 -10.49 -7.67 -5.45
C GLY A 53 -9.59 -7.48 -6.68
N TYR A 54 -8.30 -7.80 -6.60
CA TYR A 54 -7.43 -7.81 -7.78
C TYR A 54 -7.88 -8.89 -8.78
N LYS A 55 -7.99 -8.52 -10.06
CA LYS A 55 -8.17 -9.45 -11.17
C LYS A 55 -7.05 -9.22 -12.18
N ALA A 56 -6.51 -10.31 -12.73
CA ALA A 56 -5.49 -10.26 -13.78
C ALA A 56 -6.17 -9.97 -15.13
N LYS A 57 -6.55 -8.72 -15.35
CA LYS A 57 -7.14 -8.23 -16.59
C LYS A 57 -6.75 -6.78 -16.83
N GLN A 58 -6.92 -6.32 -18.06
CA GLN A 58 -6.61 -4.94 -18.43
C GLN A 58 -7.43 -3.94 -17.60
N GLY A 59 -6.80 -2.83 -17.23
CA GLY A 59 -7.37 -1.82 -16.33
C GLY A 59 -7.04 -2.02 -14.85
N PHE A 60 -6.49 -3.17 -14.42
CA PHE A 60 -5.92 -3.31 -13.07
C PHE A 60 -4.44 -2.94 -13.07
N ILE A 61 -4.05 -2.09 -12.12
CA ILE A 61 -2.69 -1.62 -11.96
C ILE A 61 -2.30 -1.78 -10.50
N ILE A 62 -1.07 -2.22 -10.25
CA ILE A 62 -0.52 -2.31 -8.89
C ILE A 62 0.57 -1.26 -8.75
N VAL A 63 0.51 -0.55 -7.62
CA VAL A 63 1.45 0.51 -7.30
C VAL A 63 2.05 0.21 -5.94
N ARG A 64 3.37 0.06 -5.88
CA ARG A 64 4.10 -0.02 -4.61
C ARG A 64 4.42 1.38 -4.12
N VAL A 65 4.08 1.61 -2.86
CA VAL A 65 4.26 2.89 -2.18
C VAL A 65 5.08 2.64 -0.92
N LYS A 66 6.20 3.37 -0.79
CA LYS A 66 6.98 3.39 0.46
C LYS A 66 6.54 4.57 1.34
N VAL A 67 6.23 4.28 2.59
CA VAL A 67 5.78 5.25 3.60
C VAL A 67 6.75 5.22 4.77
N ARG A 68 7.12 6.38 5.32
CA ARG A 68 8.01 6.45 6.49
C ARG A 68 7.33 5.82 7.72
N ARG A 69 8.05 4.95 8.41
CA ARG A 69 7.64 4.32 9.68
C ARG A 69 7.62 5.36 10.83
N GLY A 70 6.84 5.08 11.87
CA GLY A 70 6.71 5.92 13.06
C GLY A 70 5.63 6.99 12.97
N GLY A 71 5.61 7.91 13.94
CA GLY A 71 4.59 8.96 14.11
C GLY A 71 4.67 10.13 13.14
N ALA A 72 3.79 11.12 13.33
CA ALA A 72 3.83 12.36 12.53
C ALA A 72 4.96 13.27 13.01
N ARG A 73 5.44 14.13 12.10
CA ARG A 73 6.32 15.23 12.47
C ARG A 73 5.45 16.48 12.54
N LYS A 74 5.29 17.03 13.75
CA LYS A 74 4.63 18.32 13.96
C LYS A 74 5.70 19.42 13.89
N PRO A 75 5.53 20.50 13.11
CA PRO A 75 6.46 21.61 13.15
C PRO A 75 6.41 22.32 14.52
N ARG A 76 7.56 22.80 15.01
CA ARG A 76 7.62 23.54 16.27
C ARG A 76 6.96 24.92 16.07
N PRO A 77 6.00 25.33 16.95
CA PRO A 77 5.46 26.67 16.89
C PRO A 77 6.56 27.73 17.05
N ARG A 78 6.49 28.82 16.27
CA ARG A 78 7.46 29.93 16.35
C ARG A 78 7.10 30.99 17.40
N SER A 79 5.81 31.24 17.61
CA SER A 79 5.29 32.20 18.58
C SER A 79 4.89 31.53 19.90
N GLY A 80 4.67 32.35 20.93
CA GLY A 80 4.15 31.91 22.23
C GLY A 80 2.88 31.04 22.11
N ARG A 81 2.87 29.91 22.83
CA ARG A 81 1.75 28.97 22.91
C ARG A 81 1.64 28.44 24.33
N ARG A 82 0.44 28.05 24.74
CA ARG A 82 0.20 27.35 26.01
C ARG A 82 1.02 26.06 26.05
N GLN A 83 1.50 25.67 27.23
CA GLN A 83 2.37 24.50 27.44
C GLN A 83 1.80 23.22 26.80
N LYS A 84 0.48 22.99 26.89
CA LYS A 84 -0.20 21.84 26.25
C LYS A 84 -0.07 21.78 24.72
N ALA A 85 0.08 22.92 24.05
CA ALA A 85 0.19 23.01 22.60
C ALA A 85 1.64 22.95 22.08
N MET A 86 2.63 23.07 22.98
CA MET A 86 4.07 23.07 22.68
C MET A 86 4.64 21.68 22.36
N GLY A 87 3.91 20.60 22.66
CA GLY A 87 4.35 19.23 22.39
C GLY A 87 4.51 18.93 20.89
N VAL A 88 5.67 18.36 20.53
CA VAL A 88 6.05 18.02 19.14
C VAL A 88 6.47 16.55 18.96
N LYS A 89 7.24 15.96 19.89
CA LYS A 89 7.90 14.65 19.70
C LYS A 89 6.95 13.45 19.71
N LYS A 90 6.04 13.36 20.69
CA LYS A 90 5.11 12.23 20.87
C LYS A 90 3.79 12.44 20.12
N TYR A 91 3.86 12.88 18.87
CA TYR A 91 2.67 13.17 18.06
C TYR A 91 2.39 12.04 17.06
N THR A 92 1.20 11.47 17.11
CA THR A 92 0.76 10.40 16.22
C THR A 92 -0.04 10.96 15.05
N ARG A 93 -0.09 10.22 13.94
CA ARG A 93 -0.92 10.61 12.79
C ARG A 93 -2.36 10.21 13.07
N ALA A 94 -3.32 11.07 12.71
CA ALA A 94 -4.73 10.70 12.69
C ALA A 94 -5.05 9.64 11.62
N LYS A 95 -4.31 9.64 10.50
CA LYS A 95 -4.47 8.69 9.39
C LYS A 95 -3.54 7.48 9.55
N SER A 96 -4.04 6.30 9.22
CA SER A 96 -3.23 5.08 9.14
C SER A 96 -2.21 5.14 7.99
N LEU A 97 -1.09 4.43 8.12
CA LEU A 97 -0.06 4.36 7.07
C LEU A 97 -0.62 3.81 5.75
N LYS A 98 -1.55 2.85 5.83
CA LYS A 98 -2.28 2.31 4.68
C LYS A 98 -3.07 3.39 3.94
N LYS A 99 -3.82 4.23 4.67
CA LYS A 99 -4.59 5.33 4.08
C LYS A 99 -3.67 6.36 3.41
N ILE A 100 -2.54 6.66 4.04
CA ILE A 100 -1.51 7.55 3.47
C ILE A 100 -0.92 6.96 2.18
N ALA A 101 -0.68 5.65 2.12
CA ALA A 101 -0.20 4.99 0.92
C ALA A 101 -1.20 5.10 -0.24
N ILE A 102 -2.49 4.87 0.04
CA ILE A 102 -3.57 5.03 -0.94
C ILE A 102 -3.63 6.47 -1.46
N GLU A 103 -3.60 7.47 -0.57
CA GLU A 103 -3.63 8.89 -0.94
C GLU A 103 -2.41 9.29 -1.78
N ARG A 104 -1.21 8.76 -1.49
CA ARG A 104 -0.01 8.98 -2.30
C ARG A 104 -0.11 8.37 -3.70
N ALA A 105 -0.67 7.17 -3.82
CA ALA A 105 -0.89 6.53 -5.11
C ALA A 105 -1.92 7.30 -5.95
N ALA A 106 -3.06 7.67 -5.36
CA ALA A 106 -4.10 8.47 -6.02
C ALA A 106 -3.60 9.83 -6.49
N ARG A 107 -2.73 10.48 -5.70
CA ARG A 107 -2.08 11.74 -6.12
C ARG A 107 -1.14 11.57 -7.31
N LYS A 108 -0.47 10.42 -7.44
CA LYS A 108 0.48 10.16 -8.53
C LYS A 108 -0.23 9.74 -9.82
N PHE A 109 -1.36 9.03 -9.69
CA PHE A 109 -2.17 8.53 -10.79
C PHE A 109 -3.62 9.00 -10.63
N PRO A 110 -3.92 10.27 -10.96
CA PRO A 110 -5.25 10.86 -10.75
C PRO A 110 -6.34 10.27 -11.65
N ASN A 111 -5.95 9.71 -12.79
CA ASN A 111 -6.84 9.01 -13.73
C ASN A 111 -7.27 7.62 -13.24
N LEU A 112 -6.65 7.11 -12.16
CA LEU A 112 -6.93 5.78 -11.62
C LEU A 112 -7.62 5.89 -10.26
N ILE A 113 -8.52 4.95 -9.98
CA ILE A 113 -9.22 4.86 -8.71
C ILE A 113 -8.57 3.78 -7.84
N PRO A 114 -8.11 4.09 -6.61
CA PRO A 114 -7.61 3.08 -5.70
C PRO A 114 -8.77 2.24 -5.13
N LEU A 115 -8.69 0.91 -5.27
CA LEU A 115 -9.64 -0.02 -4.64
C LEU A 115 -9.26 -0.31 -3.20
N ASN A 116 -8.03 -0.79 -3.00
CA ASN A 116 -7.54 -1.19 -1.69
C ASN A 116 -6.01 -1.22 -1.66
N ALA A 117 -5.43 -1.45 -0.50
CA ALA A 117 -4.00 -1.65 -0.34
C ALA A 117 -3.70 -2.74 0.69
N TYR A 118 -2.57 -3.42 0.53
CA TYR A 118 -2.08 -4.40 1.50
C TYR A 118 -0.62 -4.16 1.85
N TRP A 119 -0.27 -4.56 3.07
CA TRP A 119 1.10 -4.53 3.56
C TRP A 119 1.92 -5.62 2.86
N VAL A 120 3.14 -5.25 2.45
CA VAL A 120 4.07 -6.16 1.80
C VAL A 120 5.27 -6.42 2.69
N TRP A 121 5.95 -5.35 3.13
CA TRP A 121 7.10 -5.48 4.02
C TRP A 121 7.33 -4.20 4.83
N GLU A 122 8.15 -4.30 5.86
CA GLU A 122 8.66 -3.14 6.60
C GLU A 122 10.13 -3.33 6.96
N ASP A 123 10.85 -2.21 7.00
CA ASP A 123 12.18 -2.13 7.61
C ASP A 123 12.13 -1.17 8.81
N GLY A 124 13.30 -0.80 9.34
CA GLY A 124 13.38 0.13 10.46
C GLY A 124 12.88 1.55 10.13
N GLN A 125 12.91 1.96 8.86
CA GLN A 125 12.65 3.35 8.45
C GLN A 125 11.36 3.53 7.66
N ARG A 126 10.91 2.51 6.94
CA ARG A 126 9.88 2.55 5.91
C ARG A 126 9.01 1.29 5.96
N VAL A 127 7.78 1.47 5.51
CA VAL A 127 6.78 0.42 5.32
C VAL A 127 6.34 0.48 3.86
N TRP A 128 6.29 -0.68 3.22
CA TRP A 128 5.86 -0.82 1.83
C TRP A 128 4.44 -1.38 1.78
N PHE A 129 3.61 -0.68 1.01
CA PHE A 129 2.26 -1.11 0.67
C PHE A 129 2.15 -1.27 -0.83
N GLU A 130 1.42 -2.29 -1.27
CA GLU A 130 0.95 -2.40 -2.64
C GLU A 130 -0.51 -1.95 -2.68
N VAL A 131 -0.77 -0.94 -3.51
CA VAL A 131 -2.08 -0.35 -3.75
C VAL A 131 -2.61 -0.92 -5.06
N ILE A 132 -3.80 -1.50 -5.01
CA ILE A 132 -4.55 -1.95 -6.17
C ILE A 132 -5.32 -0.76 -6.69
N MET A 133 -5.02 -0.34 -7.92
CA MET A 133 -5.71 0.73 -8.62
C MET A 133 -6.42 0.17 -9.84
N VAL A 134 -7.50 0.82 -10.23
CA VAL A 134 -8.31 0.47 -11.39
C VAL A 134 -8.52 1.69 -12.27
N ASP A 135 -8.43 1.48 -13.58
CA ASP A 135 -8.83 2.44 -14.58
C ASP A 135 -10.35 2.36 -14.83
N PRO A 136 -11.14 3.37 -14.41
CA PRO A 136 -12.59 3.37 -14.63
C PRO A 136 -12.99 3.57 -16.10
N HIS A 137 -12.11 4.11 -16.94
CA HIS A 137 -12.43 4.42 -18.33
C HIS A 137 -12.25 3.21 -19.25
N HIS A 138 -11.52 2.18 -18.81
CA HIS A 138 -11.21 0.99 -19.61
C HIS A 138 -12.47 0.12 -19.89
N PRO A 139 -12.73 -0.32 -21.13
CA PRO A 139 -13.95 -1.07 -21.49
C PRO A 139 -14.09 -2.39 -20.73
N VAL A 140 -12.99 -3.12 -20.53
CA VAL A 140 -12.95 -4.37 -19.74
C VAL A 140 -13.34 -4.17 -18.26
N ILE A 141 -13.15 -2.97 -17.73
CA ILE A 141 -13.57 -2.63 -16.36
C ILE A 141 -15.05 -2.24 -16.35
N LYS A 142 -15.48 -1.41 -17.30
CA LYS A 142 -16.89 -1.00 -17.44
C LYS A 142 -17.86 -2.17 -17.62
N ARG A 143 -17.44 -3.22 -18.34
CA ARG A 143 -18.25 -4.44 -18.54
C ARG A 143 -18.31 -5.36 -17.32
N ASP A 144 -17.47 -5.19 -16.31
CA ASP A 144 -17.41 -6.11 -15.16
C ASP A 144 -18.23 -5.59 -13.98
N GLU A 145 -19.46 -6.10 -13.87
CA GLU A 145 -20.43 -5.77 -12.83
C GLU A 145 -19.93 -6.06 -11.40
N LYS A 146 -18.97 -6.97 -11.24
CA LYS A 146 -18.47 -7.36 -9.91
C LYS A 146 -17.50 -6.34 -9.32
N ILE A 147 -17.06 -5.35 -10.10
CA ILE A 147 -16.16 -4.30 -9.60
C ILE A 147 -17.01 -3.17 -9.02
N GLN A 148 -17.11 -3.14 -7.70
CA GLN A 148 -17.69 -2.01 -6.99
C GLN A 148 -16.70 -0.84 -6.99
N ILE A 149 -16.73 -0.02 -8.04
CA ILE A 149 -16.06 1.28 -8.04
C ILE A 149 -16.87 2.18 -7.12
N LYS A 150 -16.28 2.57 -5.99
CA LYS A 150 -16.84 3.66 -5.18
C LYS A 150 -16.61 4.96 -5.96
N SER A 151 -17.54 5.28 -6.85
CA SER A 151 -17.65 6.62 -7.41
C SER A 151 -17.69 7.59 -6.23
N LYS A 152 -16.81 8.59 -6.21
CA LYS A 152 -17.06 9.74 -5.34
C LYS A 152 -18.40 10.30 -5.80
N LYS A 153 -19.46 10.09 -5.02
CA LYS A 153 -20.61 11.00 -5.09
C LYS A 153 -20.02 12.37 -4.77
N ASN A 154 -20.14 13.30 -5.71
CA ASN A 154 -19.86 14.72 -5.47
C ASN A 154 -20.68 15.20 -4.28
#